data_AF-A0A494J2C8-F1
#
_entry.id   AF-A0A494J2C8-F1
#
_cell.length_a   1.000
_cell.length_b   1.000
_cell.length_c   1.000
_cell.angle_alpha   90.00
_cell.angle_beta   90.00
_cell.angle_gamma   90.00
#
_symmetry.space_group_name_H-M   'P 1'
#
loop_
_entity.id
_entity.type
_entity.pdbx_description
1 polymer ?
#
loop_
_entity_poly.entity_id
_entity_poly.type
_entity_poly.pdbx_seq_one_letter_code
_entity_poly.pdbx_strand_id
1 'polypeptide(L)'
;MELSNFKIIKNRQRPDSCYAYEMYNDDKTAKYSIFTMDGGESFLASVITANLNGKLVDTDFQKEVYTPEEGLTEIKNYLDNGK
;
A
#
# COMPACT_ATOMS: atom_id res chain seq x y z
N MET A 1 11.62 2.99 5.74
CA MET A 1 10.83 2.32 4.68
C MET A 1 11.28 2.84 3.32
N GLU A 2 11.55 1.95 2.36
CA GLU A 2 12.05 2.25 1.02
C GLU A 2 11.27 1.43 -0.02
N LEU A 3 11.12 1.94 -1.26
CA LEU A 3 10.35 1.27 -2.31
C LEU A 3 10.95 -0.09 -2.70
N SER A 4 12.27 -0.23 -2.57
CA SER A 4 13.03 -1.46 -2.81
C SER A 4 12.59 -2.63 -1.93
N ASN A 5 11.96 -2.37 -0.79
CA ASN A 5 11.44 -3.39 0.12
C ASN A 5 10.05 -3.91 -0.29
N PHE A 6 9.40 -3.25 -1.25
CA PHE A 6 8.08 -3.63 -1.73
C PHE A 6 8.19 -4.60 -2.90
N LYS A 7 7.32 -5.60 -2.93
CA LYS A 7 7.15 -6.50 -4.05
C LYS A 7 6.13 -5.92 -5.02
N ILE A 8 6.44 -5.94 -6.31
CA ILE A 8 5.49 -5.56 -7.35
C ILE A 8 4.53 -6.73 -7.59
N ILE A 9 3.25 -6.50 -7.35
CA ILE A 9 2.16 -7.45 -7.55
C ILE A 9 1.31 -6.96 -8.72
N LYS A 10 1.30 -7.73 -9.81
CA LYS A 10 0.49 -7.45 -10.98
C LYS A 10 -0.95 -7.93 -10.78
N ASN A 11 -1.94 -7.10 -11.09
CA ASN A 11 -3.32 -7.56 -11.14
C ASN A 11 -3.56 -8.32 -12.45
N ARG A 12 -3.65 -9.65 -12.37
CA ARG A 12 -3.81 -10.53 -13.56
C ARG A 12 -5.12 -10.32 -14.31
N GLN A 13 -6.12 -9.69 -13.69
CA GLN A 13 -7.44 -9.45 -14.28
C GLN A 13 -7.57 -8.04 -14.89
N ARG A 14 -6.52 -7.22 -14.79
CA ARG A 14 -6.51 -5.82 -15.27
C ARG A 14 -5.38 -5.63 -16.29
N PRO A 15 -5.39 -4.50 -17.04
CA PRO A 15 -4.29 -4.14 -17.93
C PRO A 15 -2.93 -4.16 -17.22
N ASP A 16 -1.87 -4.27 -18.01
CA ASP A 16 -0.49 -4.39 -17.50
C ASP A 16 -0.04 -3.17 -16.68
N SER A 17 -0.65 -2.01 -16.92
CA SER A 17 -0.45 -0.79 -16.14
C SER A 17 -1.08 -0.83 -14.75
N CYS A 18 -1.89 -1.85 -14.43
CA CYS A 18 -2.51 -2.03 -13.11
C CYS A 18 -1.68 -2.99 -12.23
N TYR A 19 -0.86 -2.42 -11.36
CA TYR A 19 -0.03 -3.15 -10.41
C TYR A 19 -0.02 -2.47 -9.03
N ALA A 20 0.56 -3.15 -8.05
CA ALA A 20 0.71 -2.67 -6.69
C ALA A 20 2.14 -2.88 -6.21
N TYR A 21 2.70 -1.90 -5.51
CA TYR A 21 3.82 -2.17 -4.60
C TYR A 21 3.21 -2.67 -3.29
N GLU A 22 3.57 -3.88 -2.83
CA GLU A 22 3.10 -4.42 -1.56
C GLU A 22 4.26 -4.82 -0.64
N MET A 23 4.13 -4.48 0.64
CA MET A 23 5.05 -4.89 1.70
C MET A 23 4.24 -5.28 2.93
N TYR A 24 4.63 -6.36 3.59
CA TYR A 24 4.11 -6.72 4.91
C TYR A 24 5.10 -6.22 5.96
N ASN A 25 4.62 -5.89 7.16
CA ASN A 25 5.51 -5.80 8.31
C ASN A 25 6.06 -7.19 8.68
N ASP A 26 7.06 -7.22 9.55
CA ASP A 26 7.78 -8.46 9.91
C ASP A 26 6.85 -9.55 10.45
N ASP A 27 5.88 -9.17 11.28
CA ASP A 27 4.90 -10.08 11.89
C ASP A 27 3.72 -10.44 10.97
N LYS A 28 3.65 -9.85 9.76
CA LYS A 28 2.54 -9.99 8.79
C LYS A 28 1.17 -9.60 9.35
N THR A 29 1.14 -8.74 10.36
CA THR A 29 -0.07 -8.16 10.95
C THR A 29 -0.51 -6.88 10.27
N ALA A 30 0.32 -6.32 9.37
CA ALA A 30 -0.02 -5.16 8.56
C ALA A 30 0.47 -5.36 7.12
N LYS A 31 -0.31 -4.85 6.17
CA LYS A 31 0.05 -4.74 4.75
C LYS A 31 0.03 -3.28 4.34
N TYR A 32 1.13 -2.85 3.74
CA TYR A 32 1.30 -1.55 3.11
C TYR A 32 1.20 -1.73 1.62
N SER A 33 0.47 -0.86 0.94
CA SER A 33 0.27 -0.99 -0.50
C SER A 33 0.22 0.35 -1.19
N ILE A 34 0.79 0.42 -2.39
CA ILE A 34 0.70 1.57 -3.29
C ILE A 34 0.22 1.03 -4.63
N PHE A 35 -1.07 1.20 -4.90
CA PHE A 35 -1.74 0.67 -6.08
C PHE A 35 -1.75 1.71 -7.19
N THR A 36 -1.42 1.34 -8.42
CA THR A 36 -1.63 2.21 -9.58
C THR A 36 -3.12 2.44 -9.81
N MET A 37 -3.49 3.69 -10.07
CA MET A 37 -4.81 4.16 -10.44
C MET A 37 -4.72 4.86 -11.81
N ASP A 38 -5.85 5.08 -12.48
CA ASP A 38 -5.93 5.84 -13.74
C ASP A 38 -4.90 5.45 -14.81
N GLY A 39 -4.67 4.15 -14.98
CA GLY A 39 -3.72 3.65 -15.98
C GLY A 39 -2.24 3.91 -15.66
N GLY A 40 -1.92 4.29 -14.43
CA GLY A 40 -0.56 4.60 -13.96
C GLY A 40 -0.29 6.10 -13.78
N GLU A 41 -1.29 6.96 -13.96
CA GLU A 41 -1.16 8.41 -13.77
C GLU A 41 -1.26 8.85 -12.30
N SER A 42 -1.91 8.03 -11.47
CA SER A 42 -2.10 8.26 -10.04
C SER A 42 -1.89 6.96 -9.26
N PHE A 43 -1.80 7.07 -7.93
CA PHE A 43 -1.63 5.92 -7.04
C PHE A 43 -2.50 6.06 -5.79
N LEU A 44 -2.95 4.92 -5.27
CA LEU A 44 -3.62 4.82 -3.99
C LEU A 44 -2.66 4.17 -2.98
N ALA A 45 -2.16 4.97 -2.04
CA ALA A 45 -1.41 4.50 -0.90
C ALA A 45 -2.38 4.01 0.19
N SER A 46 -2.13 2.85 0.80
CA SER A 46 -3.01 2.28 1.83
C SER A 46 -2.26 1.49 2.89
N VAL A 47 -2.83 1.47 4.10
CA VAL A 47 -2.43 0.59 5.21
C VAL A 47 -3.63 -0.25 5.63
N ILE A 48 -3.43 -1.56 5.73
CA ILE A 48 -4.41 -2.52 6.23
C ILE A 48 -3.78 -3.27 7.38
N THR A 49 -4.45 -3.31 8.55
CA THR A 49 -4.02 -4.11 9.69
C THR A 49 -4.93 -5.32 9.91
N ALA A 50 -4.40 -6.28 10.67
CA ALA A 50 -5.11 -7.49 11.02
C ALA A 50 -6.14 -7.19 12.11
N ASN A 51 -7.37 -7.65 11.90
CA ASN A 51 -8.39 -7.60 12.93
C ASN A 51 -8.09 -8.60 14.08
N LEU A 52 -8.96 -8.65 15.09
CA LEU A 52 -8.81 -9.55 16.25
C LEU A 52 -8.69 -11.05 15.89
N ASN A 53 -9.06 -11.45 14.66
CA ASN A 53 -8.95 -12.81 14.15
C ASN A 53 -7.70 -13.03 13.27
N GLY A 54 -6.79 -12.05 13.20
CA GLY A 54 -5.59 -12.11 12.36
C GLY A 54 -5.84 -11.86 10.87
N LYS A 55 -7.04 -11.39 10.48
CA LYS A 55 -7.38 -11.18 9.06
C LYS A 55 -7.14 -9.73 8.65
N LEU A 56 -6.41 -9.53 7.56
CA LEU A 56 -6.14 -8.23 6.92
C LEU A 56 -7.35 -7.77 6.10
N VAL A 57 -8.36 -7.23 6.78
CA VAL A 57 -9.62 -6.78 6.14
C VAL A 57 -9.94 -5.32 6.42
N ASP A 58 -9.35 -4.73 7.46
CA ASP A 58 -9.66 -3.36 7.89
C ASP A 58 -8.67 -2.39 7.25
N THR A 59 -9.16 -1.47 6.43
CA THR A 59 -8.32 -0.41 5.84
C THR A 59 -8.25 0.74 6.82
N ASP A 60 -7.09 0.90 7.46
CA ASP A 60 -6.88 1.94 8.48
C ASP A 60 -6.49 3.28 7.86
N PHE A 61 -5.88 3.25 6.67
CA PHE A 61 -5.45 4.43 5.95
C PHE A 61 -5.58 4.22 4.45
N GLN A 62 -6.03 5.26 3.75
CA GLN A 62 -5.91 5.36 2.31
C GLN A 62 -5.75 6.81 1.88
N LYS A 63 -4.91 7.07 0.89
CA LYS A 63 -4.72 8.39 0.30
C LYS A 63 -4.27 8.29 -1.15
N GLU A 64 -4.87 9.12 -2.00
CA GLU A 64 -4.47 9.27 -3.38
C GLU A 64 -3.24 10.19 -3.49
N VAL A 65 -2.28 9.79 -4.32
CA VAL A 65 -1.00 10.46 -4.55
C VAL A 65 -0.61 10.35 -6.03
N TYR A 66 0.38 11.11 -6.49
CA TYR A 66 0.76 11.14 -7.91
C TYR A 66 2.08 10.42 -8.19
N THR A 67 2.82 10.03 -7.16
CA THR A 67 4.04 9.20 -7.29
C THR A 67 4.11 8.10 -6.23
N PRO A 68 4.82 7.00 -6.50
CA PRO A 68 5.09 5.98 -5.47
C PRO A 68 5.83 6.54 -4.25
N GLU A 69 6.73 7.50 -4.45
CA GLU A 69 7.52 8.14 -3.38
C GLU A 69 6.64 8.98 -2.46
N GLU A 70 5.67 9.71 -3.00
CA GLU A 70 4.63 10.39 -2.21
C GLU A 70 3.82 9.36 -1.43
N GLY A 71 3.40 8.27 -2.05
CA GLY A 71 2.67 7.20 -1.38
C GLY A 71 3.42 6.59 -0.21
N LEU A 72 4.73 6.37 -0.37
CA LEU A 72 5.62 5.93 0.71
C LEU A 72 5.69 6.95 1.85
N THR A 73 5.77 8.24 1.50
CA THR A 73 5.84 9.33 2.47
C THR A 73 4.56 9.40 3.29
N GLU A 74 3.41 9.27 2.65
CA GLU A 74 2.10 9.27 3.31
C GLU A 74 1.90 8.04 4.21
N ILE A 75 2.33 6.85 3.77
CA ILE A 75 2.32 5.65 4.61
C ILE A 75 3.23 5.86 5.83
N LYS A 76 4.44 6.38 5.66
CA LYS A 76 5.35 6.68 6.79
C LYS A 76 4.71 7.68 7.75
N ASN A 77 4.19 8.79 7.24
CA ASN A 77 3.53 9.80 8.05
C ASN A 77 2.34 9.21 8.83
N TYR A 78 1.55 8.33 8.21
CA TYR A 78 0.48 7.63 8.90
C TYR A 78 1.02 6.75 10.03
N LEU A 79 2.08 5.97 9.79
CA LEU A 79 2.69 5.12 10.82
C LEU A 79 3.37 5.92 11.94
N ASP A 80 3.92 7.10 11.63
CA ASP A 80 4.59 7.96 12.60
C ASP A 80 3.60 8.81 13.43
N ASN A 81 2.40 9.11 12.90
CA ASN A 81 1.40 9.98 13.54
C ASN A 81 0.12 9.25 14.00
N GLY A 82 -0.10 8.01 13.55
CA GLY A 82 -1.35 7.27 13.69
C GLY A 82 -1.22 6.05 14.61
N LYS A 83 -0.96 6.33 15.90
CA LYS A 83 -0.67 5.44 17.04
C LYS A 83 0.82 5.15 17.28
#